data_AF-A0A0D0A4M0-F1
#
_entry.id   AF-A0A0D0A4M0-F1
#
_cell.length_a   1.000
_cell.length_b   1.000
_cell.length_c   1.000
_cell.angle_alpha   90.00
_cell.angle_beta   90.00
_cell.angle_gamma   90.00
#
_symmetry.space_group_name_H-M   'P 1'
#
loop_
_entity.id
_entity.type
_entity.pdbx_description
1 polymer ?
#
loop_
_entity_poly.entity_id
_entity_poly.type
_entity_poly.pdbx_seq_one_letter_code
_entity_poly.pdbx_strand_id
1 'polypeptide(L)'
;MFVRSLMCLRYAYQASLRVQLGTIAFKDAHYNEAVEYFAAAVKASNFLATLASPSACKAFTVLFGWELESLWQTANEKLCLALLKAGRLGEAFESYRYGMGASDEATKAGLPAFHSGISL
;
A
#
# COMPACT_ATOMS: atom_id res chain seq x y z
N MET A 1 15.68 -21.76 7.21
CA MET A 1 14.54 -21.64 6.27
C MET A 1 13.24 -21.29 6.98
N PHE A 2 12.84 -22.01 8.05
CA PHE A 2 11.60 -21.76 8.81
C PHE A 2 11.40 -20.34 9.37
N VAL A 3 12.44 -19.72 9.95
CA VAL A 3 12.35 -18.38 10.57
C VAL A 3 11.97 -17.30 9.54
N ARG A 4 12.54 -17.38 8.33
CA ARG A 4 12.30 -16.41 7.25
C ARG A 4 10.87 -16.51 6.72
N SER A 5 10.34 -17.73 6.58
CA SER A 5 8.95 -17.97 6.20
C SER A 5 7.95 -17.45 7.25
N LEU A 6 8.24 -17.67 8.54
CA LEU A 6 7.41 -17.16 9.64
C LEU A 6 7.38 -15.63 9.68
N MET A 7 8.53 -14.99 9.44
CA MET A 7 8.62 -13.53 9.33
C MET A 7 7.78 -13.02 8.15
N CYS A 8 7.89 -13.62 6.96
CA CYS A 8 7.12 -13.18 5.80
C CYS A 8 5.60 -13.24 6.05
N LEU A 9 5.11 -14.33 6.67
CA LEU A 9 3.70 -14.47 7.04
C LEU A 9 3.25 -13.34 7.98
N ARG A 10 4.07 -13.02 8.99
CA ARG A 10 3.78 -11.94 9.93
C ARG A 10 3.68 -10.57 9.24
N TYR A 11 4.61 -10.24 8.34
CA TYR A 11 4.59 -8.94 7.65
C TYR A 11 3.46 -8.83 6.65
N ALA A 12 3.14 -9.91 5.92
CA ALA A 12 1.99 -9.94 5.01
C ALA A 12 0.67 -9.75 5.77
N TYR A 13 0.50 -10.45 6.88
CA TYR A 13 -0.66 -10.27 7.77
C TYR A 13 -0.76 -8.83 8.30
N GLN A 14 0.37 -8.29 8.79
CA GLN A 14 0.39 -6.93 9.32
C GLN A 14 0.07 -5.87 8.25
N ALA A 15 0.58 -6.02 7.02
CA ALA A 15 0.28 -5.11 5.92
C ALA A 15 -1.22 -5.16 5.58
N SER A 16 -1.80 -6.37 5.44
CA SER A 16 -3.23 -6.56 5.17
C SER A 16 -4.11 -5.96 6.26
N LEU A 17 -3.82 -6.26 7.53
CA LEU A 17 -4.58 -5.73 8.66
C LEU A 17 -4.56 -4.19 8.69
N ARG A 18 -3.40 -3.59 8.45
CA ARG A 18 -3.27 -2.12 8.44
C ARG A 18 -4.04 -1.47 7.29
N VAL A 19 -4.08 -2.09 6.11
CA VAL A 19 -4.95 -1.59 5.02
C VAL A 19 -6.42 -1.62 5.42
N GLN A 20 -6.86 -2.65 6.13
CA GLN A 20 -8.24 -2.74 6.63
C GLN A 20 -8.53 -1.66 7.68
N LEU A 21 -7.67 -1.52 8.70
CA LEU A 21 -7.82 -0.48 9.73
C LEU A 21 -7.79 0.92 9.15
N GLY A 22 -6.85 1.21 8.24
CA GLY A 22 -6.79 2.49 7.53
C GLY A 22 -8.04 2.75 6.70
N THR A 23 -8.63 1.72 6.08
CA THR A 23 -9.88 1.86 5.32
C THR A 23 -11.07 2.18 6.22
N ILE A 24 -11.13 1.60 7.42
CA ILE A 24 -12.16 1.91 8.42
C ILE A 24 -11.99 3.36 8.88
N ALA A 25 -10.80 3.73 9.36
CA ALA A 25 -10.50 5.09 9.80
C ALA A 25 -10.77 6.15 8.71
N PHE A 26 -10.45 5.84 7.45
CA PHE A 26 -10.71 6.73 6.33
C PHE A 26 -12.22 6.93 6.08
N LYS A 27 -13.03 5.87 6.16
CA LYS A 27 -14.49 5.95 6.01
C LYS A 27 -15.13 6.78 7.12
N ASP A 28 -14.58 6.69 8.32
CA ASP A 28 -15.02 7.46 9.49
C ASP A 28 -14.42 8.89 9.52
N ALA A 29 -13.79 9.33 8.44
CA ALA A 29 -13.14 10.64 8.29
C ALA A 29 -11.99 10.93 9.28
N HIS A 30 -11.43 9.90 9.94
CA HIS A 30 -10.22 9.98 10.76
C HIS A 30 -8.96 9.95 9.88
N TYR A 31 -8.79 10.96 9.03
CA TYR A 31 -7.78 10.92 7.96
C TYR A 31 -6.33 10.81 8.45
N ASN A 32 -5.98 11.46 9.56
CA ASN A 32 -4.62 11.35 10.10
C ASN A 32 -4.32 9.94 10.64
N GLU A 33 -5.29 9.30 11.28
CA GLU A 33 -5.15 7.91 11.74
C GLU A 33 -5.07 6.94 10.55
N ALA A 34 -5.90 7.18 9.51
CA ALA A 34 -5.82 6.43 8.27
C ALA A 34 -4.44 6.53 7.61
N VAL A 35 -3.82 7.72 7.60
CA VAL A 35 -2.45 7.92 7.13
C VAL A 35 -1.46 7.04 7.88
N GLU A 36 -1.53 6.98 9.20
CA GLU A 36 -0.62 6.16 10.01
C GLU A 36 -0.74 4.68 9.66
N TYR A 37 -1.97 4.17 9.54
CA TYR A 37 -2.21 2.78 9.15
C TYR A 37 -1.67 2.50 7.74
N PHE A 38 -1.97 3.34 6.75
CA PHE A 38 -1.52 3.11 5.37
C PHE A 38 0.00 3.24 5.24
N ALA A 39 0.64 4.21 5.90
CA ALA A 39 2.10 4.34 5.91
C ALA A 39 2.78 3.11 6.52
N ALA A 40 2.22 2.59 7.62
CA ALA A 40 2.71 1.37 8.24
C ALA A 40 2.46 0.11 7.38
N ALA A 41 1.40 0.09 6.56
CA ALA A 41 1.16 -0.97 5.58
C ALA A 41 2.21 -0.93 4.45
N VAL A 42 2.46 0.24 3.86
CA VAL A 42 3.50 0.43 2.82
C VAL A 42 4.86 -0.01 3.33
N LYS A 43 5.23 0.40 4.55
CA LYS A 43 6.50 -0.01 5.18
C LYS A 43 6.60 -1.52 5.38
N ALA A 44 5.51 -2.18 5.79
CA ALA A 44 5.47 -3.63 5.96
C ALA A 44 5.57 -4.36 4.62
N SER A 45 4.89 -3.89 3.58
CA SER A 45 4.96 -4.44 2.23
C SER A 45 6.37 -4.30 1.62
N ASN A 46 7.02 -3.15 1.80
CA ASN A 46 8.42 -2.95 1.39
C ASN A 46 9.36 -3.94 2.07
N PHE A 47 9.20 -4.12 3.39
CA PHE A 47 10.01 -5.07 4.13
C PHE A 47 9.74 -6.51 3.72
N LEU A 48 8.49 -6.84 3.37
CA LEU A 48 8.14 -8.15 2.85
C LEU A 48 8.80 -8.41 1.49
N ALA A 49 8.87 -7.41 0.60
CA ALA A 49 9.52 -7.53 -0.70
C ALA A 49 11.03 -7.83 -0.59
N THR A 50 11.72 -7.30 0.45
CA THR A 50 13.14 -7.62 0.67
C THR A 50 13.36 -9.02 1.26
N LEU A 51 12.38 -9.53 2.01
CA LEU A 51 12.47 -10.83 2.66
C LEU A 51 12.01 -12.00 1.79
N ALA A 52 10.97 -11.80 0.99
CA ALA A 52 10.30 -12.88 0.29
C ALA A 52 11.11 -13.32 -0.93
N SER A 53 11.33 -14.63 -1.07
CA SER A 53 11.69 -15.18 -2.37
C SER A 53 10.47 -15.13 -3.29
N PRO A 54 10.64 -15.06 -4.62
CA PRO A 54 9.51 -15.11 -5.56
C PRO A 54 8.59 -16.32 -5.34
N SER A 55 9.14 -17.45 -4.89
CA SER A 55 8.38 -18.65 -4.52
C SER A 55 7.54 -18.50 -3.25
N ALA A 56 8.02 -17.73 -2.26
CA ALA A 56 7.28 -17.45 -1.04
C ALA A 56 6.09 -16.52 -1.30
N CYS A 57 6.27 -15.50 -2.15
CA CYS A 57 5.18 -14.62 -2.59
C CYS A 57 4.02 -15.42 -3.20
N LYS A 58 4.32 -16.33 -4.13
CA LYS A 58 3.32 -17.21 -4.76
C LYS A 58 2.59 -18.08 -3.73
N ALA A 59 3.30 -18.64 -2.75
CA ALA A 59 2.69 -19.45 -1.70
C ALA A 59 1.71 -18.63 -0.85
N PHE A 60 2.02 -17.38 -0.52
CA PHE A 60 1.09 -16.52 0.22
C PHE A 60 -0.16 -16.17 -0.59
N THR A 61 -0.01 -15.91 -1.88
CA THR A 61 -1.16 -15.69 -2.77
C THR A 61 -2.07 -16.92 -2.85
N VAL A 62 -1.50 -18.12 -3.01
CA VAL A 62 -2.29 -19.36 -3.09
C VAL A 62 -2.95 -19.72 -1.76
N LEU A 63 -2.24 -19.58 -0.63
CA LEU A 63 -2.74 -20.03 0.68
C LEU A 63 -3.68 -19.03 1.35
N PHE A 64 -3.48 -17.73 1.15
CA PHE A 64 -4.19 -16.68 1.87
C PHE A 64 -4.90 -15.67 0.96
N GLY A 65 -4.79 -15.82 -0.37
CA GLY A 65 -5.33 -14.85 -1.32
C GLY A 65 -4.60 -13.51 -1.33
N TRP A 66 -3.42 -13.42 -0.69
CA TRP A 66 -2.66 -12.17 -0.60
C TRP A 66 -1.74 -12.02 -1.79
N GLU A 67 -2.12 -11.16 -2.71
CA GLU A 67 -1.22 -10.67 -3.74
C GLU A 67 -0.44 -9.46 -3.18
N LEU A 68 0.87 -9.64 -3.04
CA LEU A 68 1.72 -8.69 -2.29
C LEU A 68 1.97 -7.39 -3.07
N GLU A 69 2.04 -7.50 -4.39
CA GLU A 69 2.22 -6.35 -5.28
C GLU A 69 0.98 -5.45 -5.25
N SER A 70 -0.22 -6.03 -5.43
CA SER A 70 -1.45 -5.26 -5.33
C SER A 70 -1.70 -4.73 -3.91
N LEU A 71 -1.26 -5.44 -2.86
CA LEU A 71 -1.35 -4.93 -1.49
C LEU A 71 -0.49 -3.67 -1.27
N TRP A 72 0.73 -3.64 -1.80
CA TRP A 72 1.59 -2.45 -1.74
C TRP A 72 0.99 -1.30 -2.56
N GLN A 73 0.54 -1.56 -3.79
CA GLN A 73 -0.08 -0.55 -4.66
C GLN A 73 -1.31 0.06 -3.98
N THR A 74 -2.21 -0.79 -3.49
CA THR A 74 -3.42 -0.37 -2.75
C THR A 74 -3.09 0.47 -1.53
N ALA A 75 -2.07 0.08 -0.75
CA ALA A 75 -1.67 0.83 0.44
C ALA A 75 -1.11 2.21 0.08
N ASN A 76 -0.30 2.32 -0.98
CA ASN A 76 0.27 3.58 -1.44
C ASN A 76 -0.78 4.54 -2.02
N GLU A 77 -1.70 4.04 -2.83
CA GLU A 77 -2.81 4.85 -3.36
C GLU A 77 -3.68 5.40 -2.23
N LYS A 78 -4.06 4.54 -1.28
CA LYS A 78 -4.85 4.94 -0.12
C LYS A 78 -4.10 5.91 0.80
N LEU A 79 -2.79 5.74 0.96
CA LEU A 79 -1.94 6.69 1.68
C LEU A 79 -1.98 8.07 1.04
N CYS A 80 -1.79 8.15 -0.28
CA CYS A 80 -1.85 9.41 -1.03
C CYS A 80 -3.22 10.09 -0.84
N LEU A 81 -4.32 9.33 -0.96
CA LEU A 81 -5.68 9.86 -0.76
C LEU A 81 -5.92 10.33 0.68
N ALA A 82 -5.45 9.58 1.67
CA ALA A 82 -5.58 9.95 3.09
C ALA A 82 -4.79 11.22 3.42
N LEU A 83 -3.58 11.35 2.88
CA LEU A 83 -2.76 12.57 3.02
C LEU A 83 -3.44 13.78 2.39
N LEU A 84 -4.03 13.62 1.20
CA LEU A 84 -4.79 14.66 0.53
C LEU A 84 -5.99 15.10 1.39
N LYS A 85 -6.80 14.15 1.89
CA LYS A 85 -7.96 14.44 2.74
C LYS A 85 -7.59 15.04 4.10
N ALA A 86 -6.40 14.73 4.61
CA ALA A 86 -5.85 15.35 5.81
C ALA A 86 -5.25 16.75 5.57
N GLY A 87 -5.23 17.26 4.33
CA GLY A 87 -4.63 18.55 3.98
C GLY A 87 -3.09 18.54 3.92
N ARG A 88 -2.46 17.36 3.94
CA ARG A 88 -1.00 17.17 3.97
C ARG A 88 -0.44 17.08 2.54
N LEU A 89 -0.63 18.14 1.76
CA LEU A 89 -0.38 18.16 0.32
C LEU A 89 1.05 17.79 -0.08
N GLY A 90 2.07 18.28 0.65
CA GLY A 90 3.47 17.97 0.35
C GLY A 90 3.76 16.47 0.48
N GLU A 91 3.25 15.84 1.52
CA GLU A 91 3.42 14.40 1.74
C GLU A 91 2.58 13.57 0.75
N ALA A 92 1.38 14.04 0.39
CA ALA A 92 0.57 13.40 -0.64
C ALA A 92 1.31 13.35 -1.99
N PHE A 93 1.97 14.45 -2.36
CA PHE A 93 2.77 14.53 -3.57
C PHE A 93 3.96 13.56 -3.55
N GLU A 94 4.69 13.47 -2.44
CA GLU A 94 5.79 12.51 -2.30
C GLU A 94 5.29 11.05 -2.34
N SER A 95 4.17 10.75 -1.68
CA SER A 95 3.55 9.42 -1.74
C SER A 95 3.13 9.05 -3.17
N TYR A 96 2.57 9.99 -3.92
CA TYR A 96 2.20 9.79 -5.33
C TYR A 96 3.44 9.52 -6.19
N ARG A 97 4.49 10.33 -6.06
CA ARG A 97 5.75 10.14 -6.79
C ARG A 97 6.40 8.81 -6.49
N TYR A 98 6.36 8.39 -5.23
CA TYR A 98 6.87 7.09 -4.80
C TYR A 98 6.09 5.94 -5.45
N GLY A 99 4.75 5.99 -5.43
CA GLY A 99 3.89 5.00 -6.09
C GLY A 99 4.15 4.92 -7.60
N MET A 100 4.21 6.08 -8.26
CA MET A 100 4.49 6.18 -9.71
C MET A 100 5.89 5.68 -10.08
N GLY A 101 6.91 5.98 -9.26
CA GLY A 101 8.28 5.57 -9.52
C GLY A 101 8.52 4.06 -9.40
N ALA A 102 7.69 3.36 -8.61
CA ALA A 102 7.81 1.92 -8.37
C ALA A 102 6.74 1.07 -9.11
N SER A 103 5.95 1.69 -9.99
CA SER A 103 4.97 0.99 -10.85
C SER A 103 5.52 0.74 -12.26
N ASP A 104 5.07 -0.35 -12.90
CA ASP A 104 5.38 -0.68 -14.30
C ASP A 104 4.89 0.38 -15.29
N GLU A 105 5.56 0.52 -16.44
CA GLU A 105 5.25 1.51 -17.49
C GLU A 105 3.81 1.40 -18.04
N ALA A 106 3.24 0.19 -18.03
CA ALA A 106 1.85 -0.03 -18.45
C ALA A 106 0.83 0.70 -17.54
N THR A 107 1.10 0.74 -16.24
CA THR A 107 0.25 1.43 -15.26
C THR A 107 0.45 2.94 -15.33
N LYS A 108 1.67 3.41 -15.64
CA LYS A 108 1.94 4.84 -15.89
C LYS A 108 1.18 5.38 -17.11
N ALA A 109 0.92 4.55 -18.10
CA ALA A 109 0.18 4.93 -19.31
C ALA A 109 -1.36 5.07 -19.11
N GLY A 110 -1.93 4.52 -18.03
CA GLY A 110 -3.37 4.56 -17.71
C GLY A 110 -3.88 5.84 -17.02
N LEU A 111 -3.06 6.89 -16.97
CA LEU A 111 -3.30 8.13 -16.20
C LEU A 111 -4.46 9.08 -16.61
N PRO A 112 -5.23 8.93 -17.70
CA PRO A 112 -6.34 9.86 -17.96
C PRO A 112 -7.42 9.89 -16.86
N ALA A 113 -7.53 8.85 -16.03
CA ALA A 113 -8.54 8.79 -14.97
C ALA A 113 -8.24 9.69 -13.75
N PHE A 114 -6.96 9.94 -13.43
CA PHE A 114 -6.56 10.78 -12.28
C PHE A 114 -6.73 12.28 -12.53
N HIS A 115 -6.81 12.71 -13.79
CA HIS A 115 -7.02 14.12 -14.14
C HIS A 115 -8.46 14.62 -13.89
N SER A 116 -9.44 13.72 -13.76
CA SER A 116 -10.86 14.10 -13.59
C SER A 116 -11.24 14.52 -12.16
N GLY A 117 -10.39 14.24 -11.17
CA GLY A 117 -10.65 14.53 -9.75
C GLY A 117 -9.94 15.77 -9.20
N ILE A 118 -9.12 16.46 -10.01
CA ILE A 118 -8.43 17.70 -9.64
C ILE A 118 -8.96 18.82 -10.53
N SER A 119 -10.21 19.20 -10.33
CA SER A 119 -10.67 20.55 -10.64
C SER A 119 -10.97 21.22 -9.30
N LEU A 120 -10.30 22.36 -9.08
CA LEU A 120 -10.46 23.26 -7.93
C LEU A 120 -11.94 23.56 -7.63
#